data_AF-A0A966EIK9-F1
#
_entry.id   AF-A0A966EIK9-F1
#
_cell.length_a   1.000
_cell.length_b   1.000
_cell.length_c   1.000
_cell.angle_alpha   90.00
_cell.angle_beta   90.00
_cell.angle_gamma   90.00
#
_symmetry.space_group_name_H-M   'P 1'
#
loop_
_entity.id
_entity.type
_entity.pdbx_description
1 polymer ?
#
loop_
_entity_poly.entity_id
_entity_poly.type
_entity_poly.pdbx_seq_one_letter_code
_entity_poly.pdbx_strand_id
1 'polypeptide(L)'
;MLTNENRWRAQRYGTDRGLVDFGKGAVVDYSELLEEMLNLVRDDAEHFGCVAEVEHARQVLARGTSAHRQVSTYQEALSKGANQEEALKAVVDMLIEDTMHGL
;
A
#
# COMPACT_ATOMS: atom_id res chain seq x y z
N MET A 1 -13.15 19.23 -3.38
CA MET A 1 -14.00 18.74 -2.27
C MET A 1 -14.04 17.21 -2.18
N LEU A 2 -13.98 16.45 -3.29
CA LEU A 2 -13.85 14.98 -3.26
C LEU A 2 -12.39 14.45 -3.27
N THR A 3 -11.46 15.17 -3.89
CA THR A 3 -10.02 14.81 -3.83
C THR A 3 -9.48 14.85 -2.40
N ASN A 4 -9.96 15.78 -1.56
CA ASN A 4 -9.58 15.86 -0.15
C ASN A 4 -10.12 14.68 0.66
N GLU A 5 -11.31 14.17 0.31
CA GLU A 5 -11.88 12.97 0.92
C GLU A 5 -11.01 11.74 0.58
N ASN A 6 -10.69 11.52 -0.70
CA ASN A 6 -9.79 10.42 -1.08
C ASN A 6 -8.43 10.52 -0.42
N ARG A 7 -7.88 11.74 -0.29
CA ARG A 7 -6.63 11.96 0.44
C ARG A 7 -6.75 11.55 1.90
N TRP A 8 -7.81 11.97 2.59
CA TRP A 8 -8.03 11.61 3.99
C TRP A 8 -8.23 10.09 4.15
N ARG A 9 -9.03 9.46 3.29
CA ARG A 9 -9.25 8.01 3.30
C ARG A 9 -7.97 7.23 3.10
N ALA A 10 -7.16 7.60 2.11
CA ALA A 10 -5.88 6.97 1.86
C ALA A 10 -4.93 7.11 3.06
N GLN A 11 -4.90 8.27 3.72
CA GLN A 11 -4.09 8.47 4.93
C GLN A 11 -4.58 7.64 6.11
N ARG A 12 -5.90 7.51 6.29
CA ARG A 12 -6.49 6.83 7.45
C ARG A 12 -6.58 5.32 7.31
N TYR A 13 -6.86 4.84 6.10
CA TYR A 13 -7.20 3.44 5.83
C TYR A 13 -6.32 2.79 4.77
N GLY A 14 -5.38 3.53 4.17
CA GLY A 14 -4.59 3.03 3.05
C GLY A 14 -5.50 2.51 1.93
N THR A 15 -5.33 1.24 1.60
CA THR A 15 -6.05 0.52 0.55
C THR A 15 -7.30 -0.21 1.05
N ASP A 16 -7.52 -0.30 2.37
CA ASP A 16 -8.35 -1.36 2.96
C ASP A 16 -9.83 -1.03 3.04
N ARG A 17 -10.17 0.26 2.89
CA ARG A 17 -11.56 0.74 3.02
C ARG A 17 -12.04 1.46 1.77
N GLY A 18 -11.34 1.28 0.65
CA GLY A 18 -11.71 1.84 -0.64
C GLY A 18 -11.61 3.36 -0.73
N LEU A 19 -11.71 3.86 -1.96
CA LEU A 19 -11.71 5.29 -2.28
C LEU A 19 -12.98 5.63 -3.08
N VAL A 20 -13.32 6.92 -3.12
CA VAL A 20 -14.43 7.43 -3.91
C VAL A 20 -14.05 7.40 -5.39
N ASP A 21 -14.81 6.63 -6.17
CA ASP A 21 -14.86 6.73 -7.63
C ASP A 21 -15.76 7.90 -8.02
N PHE A 22 -15.23 8.86 -8.77
CA PHE A 22 -15.96 10.07 -9.12
C PHE A 22 -16.98 9.86 -10.25
N GLY A 23 -16.78 8.86 -11.11
CA GLY A 23 -17.75 8.50 -12.14
C GLY A 23 -18.95 7.78 -11.56
N LYS A 24 -18.72 6.88 -10.59
CA LYS A 24 -19.77 6.11 -9.91
C LYS A 24 -20.41 6.87 -8.74
N GLY A 25 -19.74 7.89 -8.19
CA GLY A 25 -20.21 8.66 -7.04
C GLY A 25 -20.28 7.83 -5.74
N ALA A 26 -19.49 6.76 -5.65
CA ALA A 26 -19.53 5.79 -4.56
C ALA A 26 -18.11 5.41 -4.12
N VAL A 27 -17.98 4.90 -2.89
CA VAL A 27 -16.75 4.26 -2.44
C VAL A 27 -16.69 2.87 -3.05
N VAL A 28 -15.58 2.56 -3.72
CA VAL A 28 -15.30 1.25 -4.31
C VAL A 28 -13.98 0.71 -3.77
N ASP A 29 -13.75 -0.59 -3.94
CA ASP A 29 -12.52 -1.22 -3.51
C ASP A 29 -11.31 -0.68 -4.28
N TYR A 30 -10.17 -0.52 -3.58
CA TYR A 30 -8.97 0.04 -4.18
C TYR A 30 -8.41 -0.85 -5.31
N SER A 31 -8.65 -2.16 -5.25
CA SER A 31 -8.28 -3.11 -6.31
C SER A 31 -8.93 -2.76 -7.65
N GLU A 32 -10.21 -2.38 -7.66
CA GLU A 32 -10.91 -1.98 -8.88
C GLU A 32 -10.29 -0.71 -9.48
N LEU A 33 -10.03 0.28 -8.62
CA LEU A 33 -9.39 1.54 -9.04
C LEU A 33 -7.98 1.32 -9.56
N LEU A 34 -7.23 0.39 -8.96
CA LEU A 34 -5.89 0.05 -9.42
C LEU A 34 -5.95 -0.54 -10.84
N GLU A 35 -6.87 -1.45 -11.14
CA GLU A 35 -7.02 -1.99 -12.50
C GLU A 35 -7.44 -0.91 -13.50
N GLU A 36 -8.34 0.00 -13.14
CA GLU A 36 -8.70 1.14 -13.98
C GLU A 36 -7.49 2.04 -14.27
N MET A 37 -6.64 2.31 -13.26
CA MET A 37 -5.41 3.09 -13.43
C MET A 37 -4.36 2.37 -14.29
N LEU A 38 -4.16 1.07 -14.09
CA LEU A 38 -3.22 0.27 -14.88
C LEU A 38 -3.62 0.21 -16.36
N ASN A 39 -4.92 0.08 -16.63
CA ASN A 39 -5.45 0.15 -17.99
C ASN A 39 -5.28 1.55 -18.60
N LEU A 40 -5.48 2.61 -17.81
CA LEU A 40 -5.34 3.99 -18.28
C LEU A 40 -3.91 4.32 -18.75
N VAL A 41 -2.89 3.81 -18.05
CA VAL A 41 -1.47 4.10 -18.35
C VAL A 41 -0.80 3.03 -19.23
N ARG A 42 -1.57 2.06 -19.74
CA ARG A 42 -1.02 0.88 -20.41
C ARG A 42 -0.16 1.24 -21.63
N ASP A 43 -0.69 2.07 -22.52
CA ASP A 43 -0.01 2.45 -23.77
C ASP A 43 1.30 3.21 -23.47
N ASP A 44 1.31 4.07 -22.44
CA ASP A 44 2.51 4.77 -21.98
C ASP A 44 3.53 3.79 -21.39
N ALA A 45 3.09 2.84 -20.57
CA ALA A 45 3.96 1.84 -19.97
C ALA A 45 4.59 0.92 -21.04
N GLU A 46 3.84 0.58 -22.10
CA GLU A 46 4.37 -0.12 -23.27
C GLU A 46 5.37 0.74 -24.04
N HIS A 47 5.07 2.02 -24.27
CA HIS A 47 5.95 2.96 -24.94
C HIS A 47 7.30 3.10 -24.22
N PHE A 48 7.29 3.19 -22.89
CA PHE A 48 8.51 3.31 -22.07
C PHE A 48 9.14 1.97 -21.69
N GLY A 49 8.50 0.84 -22.04
CA GLY A 49 9.00 -0.50 -21.72
C GLY A 49 9.01 -0.83 -20.23
N CYS A 50 8.10 -0.24 -19.44
CA CYS A 50 8.03 -0.38 -17.97
C CYS A 50 6.75 -1.05 -17.47
N VAL A 51 6.10 -1.87 -18.31
CA VAL A 51 4.84 -2.57 -17.99
C VAL A 51 5.00 -3.41 -16.71
N ALA A 52 6.09 -4.16 -16.57
CA ALA A 52 6.30 -5.04 -15.43
C ALA A 52 6.40 -4.27 -14.09
N GLU A 53 7.09 -3.12 -14.11
CA GLU A 53 7.29 -2.25 -12.96
C GLU A 53 5.97 -1.60 -12.53
N VAL A 54 5.17 -1.14 -13.48
CA VAL A 54 3.85 -0.55 -13.22
C VAL A 54 2.87 -1.62 -12.69
N GLU A 55 2.84 -2.79 -13.31
CA GLU A 55 1.97 -3.90 -12.89
C GLU A 55 2.39 -4.54 -11.55
N HIS A 56 3.63 -4.31 -11.10
CA HIS A 56 4.08 -4.72 -9.76
C HIS A 56 3.23 -4.11 -8.63
N ALA A 57 2.49 -3.02 -8.89
CA ALA A 57 1.51 -2.48 -7.95
C ALA A 57 0.48 -3.54 -7.48
N ARG A 58 0.14 -4.53 -8.33
CA ARG A 58 -0.73 -5.66 -7.94
C ARG A 58 -0.10 -6.51 -6.83
N GLN A 59 1.22 -6.70 -6.87
CA GLN A 59 1.95 -7.45 -5.84
C GLN A 59 2.00 -6.66 -4.52
N VAL A 60 2.13 -5.33 -4.59
CA VAL A 60 2.05 -4.47 -3.40
C VAL A 60 0.69 -4.60 -2.73
N LEU A 61 -0.40 -4.61 -3.52
CA LEU A 61 -1.74 -4.79 -2.98
C LEU A 61 -1.94 -6.20 -2.40
N ALA A 62 -1.49 -7.24 -3.09
CA ALA A 62 -1.63 -8.63 -2.64
C ALA A 62 -0.84 -8.96 -1.37
N ARG A 63 0.38 -8.44 -1.24
CA ARG A 63 1.25 -8.62 -0.06
C ARG A 63 0.86 -7.68 1.10
N GLY A 64 0.21 -6.56 0.79
CA GLY A 64 0.01 -5.45 1.70
C GLY A 64 1.17 -4.44 1.66
N THR A 65 0.84 -3.19 1.98
CA THR A 65 1.78 -2.07 1.97
C THR A 65 2.83 -2.17 3.09
N SER A 66 3.89 -1.36 3.03
CA SER A 66 4.87 -1.27 4.13
C SER A 66 4.20 -0.93 5.47
N ALA A 67 3.16 -0.09 5.48
CA ALA A 67 2.42 0.23 6.71
C ALA A 67 1.77 -1.00 7.34
N HIS A 68 1.20 -1.91 6.53
CA HIS A 68 0.66 -3.19 7.02
C HIS A 68 1.74 -4.03 7.71
N ARG A 69 2.89 -4.19 7.03
CA ARG A 69 4.00 -4.99 7.57
C ARG A 69 4.57 -4.39 8.85
N GLN A 70 4.77 -3.07 8.90
CA GLN A 70 5.25 -2.38 10.10
C GLN A 70 4.29 -2.59 11.29
N VAL A 71 2.96 -2.48 11.07
CA VAL A 71 1.97 -2.74 12.11
C VAL A 71 1.98 -4.20 12.55
N SER A 72 2.09 -5.15 11.60
CA SER A 72 2.19 -6.59 11.91
C SER A 72 3.42 -6.88 12.76
N THR A 73 4.60 -6.44 12.34
CA THR A 73 5.87 -6.63 13.06
C THR A 73 5.80 -6.06 14.48
N TYR A 74 5.23 -4.86 14.63
CA TYR A 74 5.02 -4.25 15.94
C TYR A 74 4.11 -5.09 16.85
N GLN A 75 2.95 -5.51 16.33
CA GLN A 75 1.99 -6.33 17.08
C GLN A 75 2.55 -7.70 17.44
N GLU A 76 3.27 -8.33 16.51
CA GLU A 76 3.94 -9.60 16.73
C GLU A 76 5.00 -9.50 17.83
N ALA A 77 5.84 -8.45 17.82
CA ALA A 77 6.83 -8.22 18.86
C ALA A 77 6.15 -8.07 20.25
N LEU A 78 5.08 -7.27 20.35
CA LEU A 78 4.31 -7.13 21.58
C LEU A 78 3.70 -8.46 22.05
N SER A 79 3.11 -9.24 21.14
CA SER A 79 2.53 -10.55 21.46
C SER A 79 3.56 -11.56 21.97
N LYS A 80 4.83 -11.38 21.59
CA LYS A 80 5.98 -12.19 22.05
C LYS A 80 6.57 -11.68 23.38
N GLY A 81 5.96 -10.64 23.98
CA GLY A 81 6.34 -10.10 25.29
C GLY A 81 7.33 -8.94 25.25
N ALA A 82 7.66 -8.42 24.07
CA ALA A 82 8.46 -7.21 23.96
C ALA A 82 7.72 -6.01 24.58
N ASN A 83 8.47 -5.07 25.16
CA ASN A 83 7.91 -3.77 25.50
C ASN A 83 7.75 -2.87 24.25
N GLN A 84 7.14 -1.70 24.43
CA GLN A 84 6.87 -0.78 23.32
C GLN A 84 8.15 -0.32 22.59
N GLU A 85 9.24 -0.03 23.31
CA GLU A 85 10.48 0.43 22.70
C GLU A 85 11.14 -0.70 21.88
N GLU A 86 11.17 -1.90 22.42
CA GLU A 86 11.67 -3.10 21.73
C GLU A 86 10.85 -3.42 20.48
N ALA A 87 9.53 -3.32 20.55
CA ALA A 87 8.65 -3.53 19.40
C ALA A 87 8.87 -2.48 18.30
N LEU A 88 9.12 -1.22 18.66
CA LEU A 88 9.49 -0.17 17.69
C LEU A 88 10.87 -0.42 17.07
N LYS A 89 11.85 -0.88 17.86
CA LYS A 89 13.17 -1.28 17.34
C LYS A 89 13.06 -2.42 16.33
N ALA A 90 12.23 -3.43 16.61
CA ALA A 90 11.98 -4.53 15.67
C ALA A 90 11.41 -4.04 14.32
N VAL A 91 10.55 -3.01 14.33
CA VAL A 91 10.06 -2.39 13.09
C VAL A 91 11.19 -1.69 12.34
N VAL A 92 12.07 -0.98 13.03
CA VAL A 92 13.23 -0.31 12.41
C VAL A 92 14.21 -1.34 11.82
N ASP A 93 14.51 -2.42 12.55
CA ASP A 93 15.38 -3.49 12.09
C ASP A 93 14.83 -4.13 10.81
N MET A 94 13.52 -4.43 10.78
CA MET A 94 12.84 -4.91 9.56
C MET A 94 12.96 -3.90 8.41
N LEU A 95 12.75 -2.61 8.64
CA LEU A 95 12.87 -1.59 7.59
C LEU A 95 14.30 -1.47 7.04
N ILE A 96 15.32 -1.66 7.88
CA ILE A 96 16.72 -1.72 7.46
C ILE A 96 16.93 -2.92 6.52
N GLU A 97 16.44 -4.10 6.91
CA GLU A 97 16.53 -5.32 6.11
C GLU A 97 15.81 -5.19 4.75
N ASP A 98 14.54 -4.75 4.76
CA ASP A 98 13.74 -4.50 3.56
C ASP A 98 14.47 -3.56 2.57
N THR A 99 15.13 -2.53 3.08
CA THR A 99 15.85 -1.54 2.27
C THR A 99 17.13 -2.10 1.67
N MET A 100 17.88 -2.92 2.42
CA MET A 100 19.14 -3.51 1.95
C MET A 100 18.92 -4.61 0.90
N HIS A 101 17.89 -5.44 1.10
CA HIS A 101 17.66 -6.61 0.25
C HIS A 101 16.70 -6.33 -0.91
N GLY A 102 16.06 -5.16 -0.94
CA GLY A 102 15.11 -4.80 -1.99
C GLY A 102 13.87 -5.67 -1.91
N LEU A 103 13.07 -5.45 -0.86
CA LEU A 103 11.74 -6.03 -0.73
C LEU A 103 10.68 -5.34 -1.60
#